data_AF-A0A7C8ACE1-F1
#
_entry.id   AF-A0A7C8ACE1-F1
#
_cell.length_a   1.000
_cell.length_b   1.000
_cell.length_c   1.000
_cell.angle_alpha   90.00
_cell.angle_beta   90.00
_cell.angle_gamma   90.00
#
_symmetry.space_group_name_H-M   'P 1'
#
loop_
_entity.id
_entity.type
_entity.pdbx_description
1 polymer ?
#
loop_
_entity_poly.entity_id
_entity_poly.type
_entity_poly.pdbx_seq_one_letter_code
_entity_poly.pdbx_strand_id
1 'polypeptide(L)'
;MDRFICIHGHFYQPPRENPWLEAIEIQDSAFPYHDWNERISAECYAANAVSRIWDTEGRIAQLVNNYASISFNFGPTVLLWMQKYAAEAYEAILEADRQSVEKFSGHGNALA
;
A
#
# COMPACT_ATOMS: atom_id res chain seq x y z
N MET A 1 11.16 -31.20 -4.18
CA MET A 1 11.29 -30.60 -2.84
C MET A 1 10.68 -29.22 -2.94
N ASP A 2 9.60 -28.99 -2.21
CA ASP A 2 8.86 -27.74 -2.31
C ASP A 2 9.67 -26.63 -1.64
N ARG A 3 9.74 -25.48 -2.31
CA ARG A 3 10.42 -24.28 -1.81
C ARG A 3 9.36 -23.26 -1.46
N PHE A 4 9.47 -22.69 -0.27
CA PHE A 4 8.52 -21.69 0.24
C PHE A 4 9.23 -20.35 0.45
N ILE A 5 8.51 -19.26 0.22
CA ILE A 5 8.93 -17.89 0.52
C ILE A 5 7.85 -17.22 1.36
N CYS A 6 8.27 -16.48 2.38
CA CYS A 6 7.39 -15.65 3.19
C CYS A 6 7.84 -14.19 3.07
N ILE A 7 6.89 -13.30 2.81
CA ILE A 7 7.10 -11.86 2.71
C ILE A 7 6.10 -11.20 3.67
N HIS A 8 6.59 -10.27 4.47
CA HIS A 8 5.78 -9.42 5.34
C HIS A 8 6.10 -7.94 5.07
N GLY A 9 5.06 -7.14 4.81
CA GLY A 9 5.17 -5.71 4.63
C GLY A 9 4.72 -4.92 5.86
N HIS A 10 5.64 -4.19 6.48
CA HIS A 10 5.32 -3.23 7.55
C HIS A 10 5.28 -1.81 6.96
N PHE A 11 4.10 -1.19 6.94
CA PHE A 11 3.91 0.11 6.31
C PHE A 11 3.52 1.17 7.33
N TYR A 12 4.37 2.18 7.51
CA TYR A 12 4.16 3.21 8.51
C TYR A 12 4.68 4.57 8.04
N GLN A 13 3.95 5.62 8.39
CA GLN A 13 4.45 6.99 8.40
C GLN A 13 4.09 7.68 9.72
N PRO A 14 5.01 8.45 10.32
CA PRO A 14 4.67 9.27 11.47
C PRO A 14 3.67 10.37 11.09
N PRO A 15 2.90 10.93 12.04
CA PRO A 15 2.07 12.10 11.80
C PRO A 15 2.88 13.24 11.18
N ARG A 16 2.34 13.88 10.14
CA ARG A 16 2.96 15.00 9.42
C ARG A 16 2.15 16.29 9.43
N GLU A 17 0.94 16.21 9.97
CA GLU A 17 0.03 17.35 10.04
C GLU A 17 0.58 18.38 11.03
N ASN A 18 0.47 19.65 10.65
CA ASN A 18 0.71 20.75 11.55
C ASN A 18 -0.47 20.81 12.56
N PRO A 19 -0.22 20.76 13.88
CA PRO A 19 -1.29 20.63 14.87
C PRO A 19 -2.18 21.87 15.00
N TRP A 20 -1.81 23.00 14.41
CA TRP A 20 -2.66 24.19 14.34
C TRP A 20 -3.48 24.27 13.06
N LEU A 21 -3.00 23.67 11.97
CA LEU A 21 -3.65 23.72 10.66
C LEU A 21 -4.48 22.46 10.37
N GLU A 22 -4.22 21.37 11.10
CA GLU A 22 -4.79 20.03 10.85
C GLU A 22 -4.58 19.60 9.39
N ALA A 23 -3.48 20.04 8.81
CA ALA A 23 -3.10 19.83 7.43
C ALA A 23 -1.58 19.62 7.33
N ILE A 24 -1.17 18.85 6.34
CA ILE A 24 0.25 18.73 5.97
C ILE A 24 0.57 19.95 5.11
N GLU A 25 1.69 20.62 5.38
CA GLU A 25 2.18 21.71 4.56
C GLU A 25 2.96 21.17 3.36
N ILE A 26 3.22 21.99 2.34
CA ILE A 26 4.05 21.60 1.20
C ILE A 26 5.44 21.18 1.70
N GLN A 27 5.94 20.05 1.20
CA GLN A 27 7.28 19.55 1.52
C GLN A 27 8.11 19.47 0.24
N ASP A 28 8.96 20.45 -0.02
CA ASP A 28 9.73 20.58 -1.28
C ASP A 28 10.47 19.31 -1.70
N SER A 29 11.01 18.55 -0.73
CA SER A 29 11.70 17.27 -0.99
C SER A 29 10.80 16.15 -1.53
N ALA A 30 9.48 16.31 -1.48
CA ALA A 30 8.49 15.37 -2.02
C ALA A 30 8.11 15.66 -3.47
N PHE A 31 8.67 16.69 -4.10
CA PHE A 31 8.40 17.02 -5.51
C PHE A 31 8.49 15.78 -6.44
N PRO A 32 7.52 15.58 -7.35
CA PRO A 32 6.46 16.51 -7.77
C PRO A 32 5.19 16.51 -6.90
N TYR A 33 5.17 15.74 -5.80
CA TYR A 33 4.01 15.63 -4.92
C TYR A 33 3.96 16.77 -3.89
N HIS A 34 2.76 17.02 -3.34
CA HIS A 34 2.56 18.05 -2.33
C HIS A 34 3.38 17.77 -1.06
N ASP A 35 3.38 16.50 -0.61
CA ASP A 35 4.07 16.06 0.59
C ASP A 35 4.51 14.59 0.52
N TRP A 36 5.24 14.14 1.54
CA TRP A 36 5.75 12.76 1.61
C TRP A 36 4.67 11.69 1.73
N ASN A 37 3.49 12.00 2.27
CA ASN A 37 2.40 11.02 2.30
C ASN A 37 1.91 10.73 0.87
N GLU A 38 1.69 11.78 0.07
CA GLU A 38 1.32 11.63 -1.34
C GLU A 38 2.37 10.87 -2.13
N ARG A 39 3.64 11.27 -2.01
CA ARG A 39 4.74 10.64 -2.75
C ARG A 39 4.85 9.16 -2.45
N ILE A 40 4.91 8.80 -1.16
CA ILE A 40 5.05 7.40 -0.75
C ILE A 40 3.77 6.61 -1.09
N SER A 41 2.60 7.25 -1.04
CA SER A 41 1.36 6.61 -1.50
C SER A 41 1.44 6.23 -2.97
N ALA A 42 1.86 7.14 -3.84
CA ALA A 42 2.00 6.86 -5.27
C ALA A 42 3.12 5.85 -5.57
N GLU A 43 4.29 6.02 -4.97
CA GLU A 43 5.50 5.23 -5.29
C GLU A 43 5.54 3.87 -4.58
N CYS A 44 4.80 3.69 -3.48
CA CYS A 44 4.84 2.46 -2.67
C CYS A 44 3.45 1.83 -2.51
N TYR A 45 2.49 2.53 -1.89
CA TYR A 45 1.23 1.88 -1.48
C TYR A 45 0.34 1.55 -2.67
N ALA A 46 0.09 2.52 -3.55
CA ALA A 46 -0.63 2.32 -4.81
C ALA A 46 0.15 1.40 -5.76
N ALA A 47 1.48 1.53 -5.80
CA ALA A 47 2.34 0.68 -6.62
C ALA A 47 2.30 -0.80 -6.20
N ASN A 48 2.18 -1.10 -4.91
CA ASN A 48 1.98 -2.47 -4.43
C ASN A 48 0.56 -2.99 -4.71
N ALA A 49 -0.45 -2.12 -4.66
CA ALA A 49 -1.82 -2.47 -5.01
C ALA A 49 -1.99 -2.82 -6.49
N VAL A 50 -1.16 -2.27 -7.39
CA VAL A 50 -1.20 -2.49 -8.83
C VAL A 50 0.21 -2.77 -9.39
N SER A 51 0.84 -3.81 -8.85
CA SER A 51 2.20 -4.23 -9.20
C SER A 51 2.24 -4.91 -10.57
N ARG A 52 3.31 -4.66 -11.34
CA ARG A 52 3.48 -5.18 -12.71
C ARG A 52 4.35 -6.43 -12.71
N ILE A 53 3.83 -7.50 -13.30
CA ILE A 53 4.64 -8.64 -13.71
C ILE A 53 5.00 -8.46 -15.18
N TRP A 54 6.28 -8.53 -15.49
CA TRP A 54 6.81 -8.37 -16.85
C TRP A 54 7.01 -9.73 -17.53
N ASP A 55 6.76 -9.80 -18.82
CA ASP A 55 7.16 -10.95 -19.64
C ASP A 55 8.65 -10.88 -20.05
N THR A 56 9.11 -11.89 -20.77
CA THR A 56 10.50 -11.98 -21.27
C THR A 56 10.86 -10.94 -22.32
N GLU A 57 9.87 -10.25 -22.90
CA GLU A 57 10.05 -9.18 -23.89
C GLU A 57 9.95 -7.78 -23.24
N GLY A 58 9.77 -7.71 -21.92
CA GLY A 58 9.66 -6.44 -21.19
C GLY A 58 8.28 -5.77 -21.31
N ARG A 59 7.23 -6.52 -21.65
CA ARG A 59 5.84 -6.04 -21.66
C ARG A 59 5.14 -6.39 -20.36
N ILE A 60 4.13 -5.61 -19.98
CA ILE A 60 3.30 -5.92 -18.81
C ILE A 60 2.46 -7.16 -19.13
N ALA A 61 2.78 -8.27 -18.48
CA ALA A 61 2.02 -9.51 -18.60
C ALA A 61 0.78 -9.50 -17.70
N GLN A 62 0.92 -8.99 -16.47
CA GLN A 62 -0.15 -8.95 -15.48
C GLN A 62 -0.01 -7.74 -14.57
N LEU A 63 -1.15 -7.27 -14.06
CA LEU A 63 -1.23 -6.38 -12.92
C LEU A 63 -1.75 -7.18 -11.73
N VAL A 64 -1.02 -7.16 -10.63
CA VAL A 64 -1.33 -7.93 -9.43
C VAL A 64 -1.34 -7.04 -8.20
N ASN A 65 -2.19 -7.35 -7.23
CA ASN A 65 -2.17 -6.72 -5.94
C ASN A 65 -1.28 -7.52 -4.99
N ASN A 66 -0.11 -6.98 -4.62
CA ASN A 66 0.85 -7.67 -3.77
C ASN A 66 0.25 -7.99 -2.39
N TYR A 67 -0.61 -7.11 -1.86
CA TYR A 67 -1.26 -7.29 -0.56
C TYR A 67 -2.14 -8.56 -0.51
N ALA A 68 -2.66 -9.03 -1.65
CA ALA A 68 -3.45 -10.26 -1.71
C ALA A 68 -2.58 -11.53 -1.61
N SER A 69 -1.25 -11.40 -1.64
CA SER A 69 -0.30 -12.53 -1.63
C SER A 69 0.79 -12.44 -0.57
N ILE A 70 0.94 -11.31 0.13
CA ILE A 70 1.88 -11.13 1.24
C ILE A 70 1.12 -10.76 2.51
N SER A 71 1.64 -11.14 3.68
CA SER A 71 1.12 -10.60 4.94
C SER A 71 1.55 -9.14 5.12
N PHE A 72 0.73 -8.31 5.77
CA PHE A 72 1.06 -6.91 5.97
C PHE A 72 0.39 -6.30 7.20
N ASN A 73 0.92 -5.18 7.68
CA ASN A 73 0.22 -4.28 8.59
C ASN A 73 0.46 -2.82 8.18
N PHE A 74 -0.49 -1.96 8.52
CA PHE A 74 -0.39 -0.53 8.28
C PHE A 74 -0.59 0.25 9.58
N GLY A 75 0.23 1.28 9.77
CA GLY A 75 0.04 2.24 10.85
C GLY A 75 -1.30 2.97 10.72
N PRO A 76 -1.99 3.28 11.84
CA PRO A 76 -3.29 3.94 11.81
C PRO A 76 -3.23 5.35 11.20
N THR A 77 -2.12 6.06 11.40
CA THR A 77 -1.87 7.41 10.85
C THR A 77 -1.98 7.43 9.34
N VAL A 78 -1.34 6.48 8.66
CA VAL A 78 -1.31 6.43 7.20
C VAL A 78 -2.61 5.86 6.63
N LEU A 79 -3.25 4.88 7.29
CA LEU A 79 -4.57 4.38 6.85
C LEU A 79 -5.65 5.46 6.89
N LEU A 80 -5.70 6.23 7.98
CA LEU A 80 -6.65 7.34 8.11
C LEU A 80 -6.40 8.43 7.07
N TRP A 81 -5.13 8.75 6.83
CA TRP A 81 -4.76 9.69 5.78
C TRP A 81 -5.16 9.17 4.38
N MET A 82 -4.89 7.90 4.06
CA MET A 82 -5.26 7.32 2.75
C MET A 82 -6.77 7.29 2.54
N GLN A 83 -7.55 6.99 3.59
CA GLN A 83 -9.01 7.00 3.51
C GLN A 83 -9.55 8.35 3.00
N LYS A 84 -8.88 9.46 3.36
CA LYS A 84 -9.28 10.81 2.96
C LYS A 84 -8.65 11.27 1.64
N TYR A 85 -7.37 10.99 1.42
CA TYR A 85 -6.57 11.62 0.35
C TYR A 85 -6.08 10.64 -0.72
N ALA A 86 -6.16 9.33 -0.49
CA ALA A 86 -5.71 8.28 -1.42
C ALA A 86 -6.71 7.10 -1.45
N ALA A 87 -7.99 7.42 -1.64
CA ALA A 87 -9.10 6.46 -1.53
C ALA A 87 -8.92 5.21 -2.41
N GLU A 88 -8.39 5.36 -3.63
CA GLU A 88 -8.14 4.22 -4.52
C GLU A 88 -7.14 3.21 -3.93
N ALA A 89 -6.04 3.69 -3.35
CA ALA A 89 -5.05 2.83 -2.68
C ALA A 89 -5.63 2.20 -1.42
N TYR A 90 -6.39 2.98 -0.63
CA TYR A 90 -7.08 2.50 0.57
C TYR A 90 -8.03 1.34 0.25
N GLU A 91 -8.93 1.52 -0.71
CA GLU A 91 -9.89 0.50 -1.12
C GLU A 91 -9.20 -0.74 -1.70
N ALA A 92 -8.12 -0.56 -2.46
CA ALA A 92 -7.36 -1.67 -3.00
C ALA A 92 -6.65 -2.50 -1.91
N ILE A 93 -6.24 -1.89 -0.79
CA ILE A 93 -5.70 -2.61 0.37
C ILE A 93 -6.79 -3.44 1.06
N LEU A 94 -7.98 -2.85 1.25
CA LEU A 94 -9.13 -3.55 1.85
C LEU A 94 -9.62 -4.71 0.98
N GLU A 95 -9.68 -4.49 -0.34
CA GLU A 95 -10.03 -5.52 -1.32
C GLU A 95 -9.01 -6.66 -1.31
N ALA A 96 -7.72 -6.35 -1.23
CA ALA A 96 -6.68 -7.37 -1.17
C ALA A 96 -6.79 -8.28 0.05
N ASP A 97 -7.10 -7.71 1.21
CA ASP A 97 -7.32 -8.51 2.42
C ASP A 97 -8.54 -9.42 2.24
N ARG A 98 -9.67 -8.89 1.72
CA ARG A 98 -10.86 -9.68 1.41
C ARG A 98 -10.56 -10.84 0.45
N GLN A 99 -9.80 -10.61 -0.61
CA GLN A 99 -9.36 -11.65 -1.55
C GLN A 99 -8.45 -12.69 -0.88
N SER A 100 -7.58 -12.25 0.03
CA SER A 100 -6.69 -13.16 0.75
C SER A 100 -7.45 -14.09 1.69
N VAL A 101 -8.52 -13.62 2.35
CA VAL A 101 -9.40 -14.46 3.19
C VAL A 101 -9.99 -15.61 2.38
N GLU A 102 -10.49 -15.34 1.18
CA GLU A 102 -11.02 -16.37 0.28
C GLU A 102 -9.95 -17.39 -0.13
N LYS A 103 -8.72 -16.92 -0.37
CA LYS A 103 -7.59 -17.73 -0.83
C LYS A 103 -6.96 -18.59 0.28
N PHE A 104 -6.93 -18.10 1.52
CA PHE A 104 -6.18 -18.69 2.63
C PHE A 104 -7.09 -19.28 3.72
N SER A 105 -8.14 -19.99 3.30
CA SER A 105 -9.04 -20.74 4.19
C SER A 105 -9.63 -19.89 5.32
N GLY A 106 -10.01 -18.64 5.02
CA GLY A 106 -10.60 -17.72 6.00
C GLY A 106 -9.60 -16.82 6.74
N HIS A 107 -8.30 -16.90 6.44
CA HIS A 107 -7.27 -16.08 7.09
C HIS A 107 -6.87 -14.92 6.19
N GLY A 108 -7.08 -13.69 6.67
CA GLY A 108 -6.63 -12.48 5.98
C GLY A 108 -5.11 -12.28 6.07
N ASN A 109 -4.57 -11.56 5.11
CA ASN A 109 -3.18 -11.14 5.08
C ASN A 109 -2.92 -9.88 5.92
N ALA A 110 -3.95 -9.08 6.16
CA ALA A 110 -3.86 -7.90 7.02
C ALA A 110 -3.75 -8.31 8.49
N LEU A 111 -2.75 -7.75 9.17
CA LEU A 111 -2.46 -7.96 10.58
C LEU A 111 -2.57 -6.64 11.35
N ALA A 112 -2.84 -6.73 12.65
CA ALA A 112 -2.92 -5.61 13.59
C ALA A 112 -1.66 -5.49 14.43
#